data_AF-A0A9P5PFG8-F1
#
_entry.id   AF-A0A9P5PFG8-F1
#
_cell.length_a   1.000
_cell.length_b   1.000
_cell.length_c   1.000
_cell.angle_alpha   90.00
_cell.angle_beta   90.00
_cell.angle_gamma   90.00
#
_symmetry.space_group_name_H-M   'P 1'
#
loop_
_entity.id
_entity.type
_entity.pdbx_description
1 polymer ?
#
loop_
_entity_poly.entity_id
_entity_poly.type
_entity_poly.pdbx_seq_one_letter_code
_entity_poly.pdbx_strand_id
1 'polypeptide(L)'
;LLNFIHLAQHPSHDEDTLGYMDLELNVWHKNKAYFVKQQTTKDQINIPKFHSLLHYVNSIKWLGTTDNYNREAFERFHIDMAKEVWDATNKRDHFPQMTQWLSRQEKILSFDFYRNWINSTSTNQGAQKNDITLKLDTNIRIAKHPHETKKSLNAIANSHNAPGFIPALKLYINSLLPKEGQVMKAEALSIGCLPFTLLDVWHHFEFTPVNLFDDAGCRVARLRVIFRLPNVVKRLGQRSEEDTPPNWPKAETPLAYVTWFSQFKSVPDSKNGMYRIQPSVSASNGTPQGEIIP
;
A
#
# COMPACT_ATOMS: atom_id res chain seq x y z
N LEU A 1 -26.09 23.93 -17.35
CA LEU A 1 -26.35 22.51 -16.97
C LEU A 1 -25.39 21.53 -17.62
N LEU A 2 -25.23 21.50 -18.96
CA LEU A 2 -24.22 20.62 -19.58
C LEU A 2 -22.80 20.96 -19.10
N ASN A 3 -22.46 22.25 -19.07
CA ASN A 3 -21.20 22.74 -18.49
C ASN A 3 -21.02 22.31 -17.03
N PHE A 4 -22.09 22.36 -16.22
CA PHE A 4 -22.05 21.89 -14.84
C PHE A 4 -21.67 20.40 -14.74
N ILE A 5 -22.21 19.56 -15.62
CA ILE A 5 -21.89 18.12 -15.66
C ILE A 5 -20.42 17.93 -16.04
N HIS A 6 -19.92 18.65 -17.05
CA HIS A 6 -18.51 18.58 -17.43
C HIS A 6 -17.58 19.02 -16.30
N LEU A 7 -17.90 20.13 -15.63
CA LEU A 7 -17.14 20.61 -14.48
C LEU A 7 -17.14 19.59 -13.35
N ALA A 8 -18.28 18.97 -13.04
CA ALA A 8 -18.38 17.96 -11.99
C ALA A 8 -17.54 16.70 -12.25
N GLN A 9 -17.23 16.39 -13.52
CA GLN A 9 -16.43 15.24 -13.93
C GLN A 9 -14.92 15.48 -13.87
N HIS A 10 -14.48 16.67 -13.46
CA HIS A 10 -13.06 16.96 -13.36
C HIS A 10 -12.38 16.08 -12.29
N PRO A 11 -11.18 15.55 -12.58
CA PRO A 11 -10.43 14.72 -11.62
C PRO A 11 -9.81 15.54 -10.47
N SER A 12 -9.89 16.87 -10.52
CA SER A 12 -9.43 17.77 -9.47
C SER A 12 -10.25 19.06 -9.49
N HIS A 13 -10.49 19.64 -8.31
CA HIS A 13 -11.24 20.89 -8.17
C HIS A 13 -10.45 21.92 -7.37
N ASP A 14 -10.40 23.13 -7.92
CA ASP A 14 -9.95 24.35 -7.25
C ASP A 14 -11.16 25.24 -6.88
N GLU A 15 -10.98 26.22 -5.99
CA GLU A 15 -12.07 27.12 -5.58
C GLU A 15 -12.70 27.86 -6.78
N ASP A 16 -11.90 28.20 -7.79
CA ASP A 16 -12.38 28.81 -9.04
C ASP A 16 -13.31 27.86 -9.81
N THR A 17 -12.96 26.57 -9.89
CA THR A 17 -13.79 25.56 -10.58
C THR A 17 -15.11 25.33 -9.88
N LEU A 18 -15.12 25.36 -8.54
CA LEU A 18 -16.33 25.28 -7.74
C LEU A 18 -17.18 26.55 -7.90
N GLY A 19 -16.54 27.72 -7.99
CA GLY A 19 -17.20 28.97 -8.33
C GLY A 19 -17.90 28.92 -9.69
N TYR A 20 -17.28 28.31 -10.71
CA TYR A 20 -17.91 28.10 -12.02
C TYR A 20 -19.12 27.15 -11.95
N MET A 21 -19.07 26.11 -11.10
CA MET A 21 -20.21 25.22 -10.87
C MET A 21 -21.41 25.97 -10.26
N ASP A 22 -21.18 26.82 -9.26
CA ASP A 22 -22.22 27.64 -8.65
C ASP A 22 -22.80 28.67 -9.65
N LEU A 23 -21.95 29.28 -10.48
CA LEU A 23 -22.38 30.19 -11.55
C LEU A 23 -23.32 29.48 -12.55
N GLU A 24 -22.95 28.28 -12.99
CA GLU A 24 -23.75 27.47 -13.90
C GLU A 24 -25.11 27.04 -13.29
N LEU A 25 -25.15 26.76 -11.98
CA LEU A 25 -26.41 26.49 -11.26
C LEU A 25 -27.28 27.74 -11.16
N ASN A 26 -26.68 28.89 -10.90
CA ASN A 26 -27.39 30.17 -10.86
C ASN A 26 -27.99 30.53 -12.24
N VAL A 27 -27.24 30.30 -13.32
CA VAL A 27 -27.73 30.46 -14.70
C VAL A 27 -28.91 29.53 -14.97
N TRP A 28 -28.83 28.27 -14.55
CA TRP A 28 -29.95 27.34 -14.64
C TRP A 28 -31.19 27.83 -13.87
N HIS A 29 -31.02 28.28 -12.62
CA HIS A 29 -32.14 28.76 -11.81
C HIS A 29 -32.80 30.04 -12.33
N LYS A 30 -32.05 30.91 -13.01
CA LYS A 30 -32.62 32.07 -13.73
C LYS A 30 -33.45 31.64 -14.94
N ASN A 31 -32.95 30.67 -15.71
CA ASN A 31 -33.55 30.28 -16.98
C ASN A 31 -34.63 29.17 -16.85
N LYS A 32 -34.69 28.44 -15.73
CA LYS A 32 -35.63 27.32 -15.55
C LYS A 32 -37.10 27.72 -15.69
N ALA A 33 -37.45 28.98 -15.36
CA ALA A 33 -38.81 29.49 -15.47
C ALA A 33 -39.34 29.49 -16.92
N TYR A 34 -38.44 29.60 -17.92
CA TYR A 34 -38.82 29.48 -19.32
C TYR A 34 -39.31 28.08 -19.66
N PHE A 35 -38.62 27.04 -19.17
CA PHE A 35 -39.00 25.65 -19.40
C PHE A 35 -40.32 25.29 -18.72
N VAL A 36 -40.58 25.82 -17.53
CA VAL A 36 -41.87 25.66 -16.83
C VAL A 36 -43.02 26.31 -17.60
N LYS A 37 -42.78 27.44 -18.28
CA LYS A 37 -43.80 28.12 -19.10
C LYS A 37 -44.09 27.42 -20.42
N GLN A 38 -43.08 26.77 -21.01
CA GLN A 38 -43.19 26.08 -22.31
C GLN A 38 -43.68 24.64 -22.19
N GLN A 39 -43.44 23.96 -21.06
CA GLN A 39 -43.92 22.59 -20.83
C GLN A 39 -45.28 22.58 -20.13
N THR A 40 -46.23 21.83 -20.70
CA THR A 40 -47.60 21.58 -20.17
C THR A 40 -47.62 20.63 -18.97
N THR A 41 -46.51 20.49 -18.23
CA THR A 41 -46.45 19.64 -17.03
C THR A 41 -46.60 20.57 -15.83
N LYS A 42 -47.79 20.54 -15.21
CA LYS A 42 -48.19 21.40 -14.08
C LYS A 42 -47.30 21.29 -12.84
N ASP A 43 -46.41 20.29 -12.80
CA ASP A 43 -45.53 20.07 -11.68
C ASP A 43 -44.20 20.77 -11.93
N GLN A 44 -43.88 21.69 -11.02
CA GLN A 44 -42.57 22.34 -10.90
C GLN A 44 -41.46 21.33 -11.18
N ILE A 45 -40.37 21.74 -11.86
CA ILE A 45 -39.17 20.92 -12.12
C ILE A 45 -38.52 20.54 -10.77
N ASN A 46 -39.16 19.61 -10.06
CA ASN A 46 -38.85 19.13 -8.73
C ASN A 46 -38.42 17.67 -8.85
N ILE A 47 -37.51 17.43 -9.79
CA ILE A 47 -36.92 16.12 -10.01
C ILE A 47 -35.78 15.99 -8.99
N PRO A 48 -35.72 14.94 -8.18
CA PRO A 48 -34.67 14.74 -7.19
C PRO A 48 -33.25 14.89 -7.75
N LYS A 49 -33.04 14.51 -9.02
CA LYS A 49 -31.77 14.67 -9.75
C LYS A 49 -31.36 16.13 -10.00
N PHE A 50 -32.31 17.06 -10.12
CA PHE A 50 -32.00 18.49 -10.20
C PHE A 50 -31.78 19.10 -8.82
N HIS A 51 -32.51 18.63 -7.81
CA HIS A 51 -32.28 19.06 -6.43
C HIS A 51 -30.90 18.61 -5.92
N SER A 52 -30.45 17.41 -6.28
CA SER A 52 -29.14 16.91 -5.85
C SER A 52 -27.98 17.78 -6.32
N LEU A 53 -28.11 18.49 -7.44
CA LEU A 53 -27.06 19.38 -7.96
C LEU A 53 -26.68 20.50 -6.98
N LEU A 54 -27.62 20.97 -6.15
CA LEU A 54 -27.36 21.96 -5.09
C LEU A 54 -26.33 21.46 -4.06
N HIS A 55 -26.21 20.14 -3.92
CA HIS A 55 -25.35 19.51 -2.92
C HIS A 55 -24.00 19.09 -3.50
N TYR A 56 -23.74 19.27 -4.81
CA TYR A 56 -22.48 18.82 -5.42
C TYR A 56 -21.28 19.61 -4.91
N VAL A 57 -21.34 20.94 -4.89
CA VAL A 57 -20.22 21.78 -4.44
C VAL A 57 -19.85 21.45 -3.00
N ASN A 58 -20.85 21.34 -2.12
CA ASN A 58 -20.63 20.92 -0.75
C ASN A 58 -20.06 19.50 -0.69
N SER A 59 -20.68 18.53 -1.38
CA SER A 59 -20.19 17.14 -1.43
C SER A 59 -18.75 17.06 -1.89
N ILE A 60 -18.34 17.83 -2.89
CA ILE A 60 -16.96 17.83 -3.39
C ILE A 60 -15.99 18.38 -2.33
N LYS A 61 -16.37 19.45 -1.61
CA LYS A 61 -15.57 20.00 -0.51
C LYS A 61 -15.42 19.01 0.66
N TRP A 62 -16.46 18.24 0.97
CA TRP A 62 -16.46 17.31 2.11
C TRP A 62 -15.90 15.91 1.79
N LEU A 63 -16.13 15.41 0.58
CA LEU A 63 -15.93 14.01 0.21
C LEU A 63 -14.91 13.81 -0.92
N GLY A 64 -14.50 14.89 -1.60
CA GLY A 64 -13.58 14.84 -2.73
C GLY A 64 -14.26 14.77 -4.10
N THR A 65 -13.48 14.45 -5.14
CA THR A 65 -13.93 14.41 -6.53
C THR A 65 -15.01 13.35 -6.78
N THR A 66 -15.81 13.55 -7.84
CA THR A 66 -16.98 12.69 -8.10
C THR A 66 -16.66 11.39 -8.85
N ASP A 67 -15.43 11.23 -9.30
CA ASP A 67 -14.93 10.09 -10.09
C ASP A 67 -15.14 8.74 -9.40
N ASN A 68 -14.94 8.68 -8.09
CA ASN A 68 -15.07 7.44 -7.31
C ASN A 68 -16.50 7.16 -6.81
N TYR A 69 -17.48 8.01 -7.12
CA TYR A 69 -18.88 7.89 -6.67
C TYR A 69 -19.84 7.43 -7.77
N ASN A 70 -19.35 7.19 -8.98
CA ASN A 70 -20.17 6.62 -10.04
C ASN A 70 -20.49 5.14 -9.75
N ARG A 71 -21.58 4.64 -10.33
CA ARG A 71 -21.93 3.21 -10.24
C ARG A 71 -21.34 2.39 -11.37
N GLU A 72 -20.61 2.98 -12.30
CA GLU A 72 -20.16 2.30 -13.51
C GLU A 72 -19.29 1.08 -13.18
N ALA A 73 -18.37 1.23 -12.21
CA ALA A 73 -17.56 0.12 -11.73
C ALA A 73 -18.41 -1.02 -11.12
N PHE A 74 -19.39 -0.68 -10.27
CA PHE A 74 -20.26 -1.67 -9.63
C PHE A 74 -21.25 -2.32 -10.60
N GLU A 75 -21.74 -1.59 -11.60
CA GLU A 75 -22.58 -2.15 -12.66
C GLU A 75 -21.77 -3.08 -13.56
N ARG A 76 -20.51 -2.73 -13.84
CA ARG A 76 -19.60 -3.64 -14.55
C ARG A 76 -19.34 -4.91 -13.75
N PHE A 77 -19.06 -4.78 -12.45
CA PHE A 77 -18.93 -5.96 -11.57
C PHE A 77 -20.21 -6.78 -11.49
N HIS A 78 -21.40 -6.18 -11.54
CA HIS A 78 -22.64 -6.96 -11.60
C HIS A 78 -22.78 -7.75 -12.91
N ILE A 79 -22.26 -7.25 -14.03
CA ILE A 79 -22.22 -8.02 -15.28
C ILE A 79 -21.31 -9.22 -15.10
N ASP A 80 -20.04 -8.99 -14.76
CA ASP A 80 -19.00 -10.02 -14.76
C ASP A 80 -19.18 -11.01 -13.59
N MET A 81 -19.56 -10.53 -12.40
CA MET A 81 -19.64 -11.34 -11.17
C MET A 81 -21.04 -11.85 -10.81
N ALA A 82 -22.09 -11.37 -11.46
CA ALA A 82 -23.44 -11.87 -11.22
C ALA A 82 -24.12 -12.38 -12.49
N LYS A 83 -24.20 -11.59 -13.57
CA LYS A 83 -24.92 -12.00 -14.79
C LYS A 83 -24.22 -13.14 -15.53
N GLU A 84 -22.94 -12.99 -15.84
CA GLU A 84 -22.18 -14.04 -16.54
C GLU A 84 -22.15 -15.34 -15.72
N VAL A 85 -21.99 -15.19 -14.40
CA VAL A 85 -22.01 -16.31 -13.47
C VAL A 85 -23.36 -17.00 -13.47
N TRP A 86 -24.45 -16.23 -13.36
CA TRP A 86 -25.82 -16.72 -13.39
C TRP A 86 -26.09 -17.51 -14.68
N ASP A 87 -25.68 -16.96 -15.82
CA ASP A 87 -25.85 -17.59 -17.13
C ASP A 87 -25.04 -18.88 -17.28
N ALA A 88 -23.89 -18.98 -16.61
CA ALA A 88 -23.08 -20.19 -16.54
C ALA A 88 -23.65 -21.28 -15.60
N THR A 89 -24.63 -20.97 -14.76
CA THR A 89 -25.25 -21.96 -13.85
C THR A 89 -26.48 -22.64 -14.45
N ASN A 90 -26.84 -23.77 -13.85
CA ASN A 90 -28.15 -24.42 -14.08
C ASN A 90 -29.31 -23.69 -13.38
N LYS A 91 -29.07 -22.54 -12.72
CA LYS A 91 -30.07 -21.69 -12.02
C LYS A 91 -30.83 -22.34 -10.85
N ARG A 92 -30.67 -23.65 -10.65
CA ARG A 92 -31.15 -24.41 -9.48
C ARG A 92 -30.07 -24.43 -8.41
N ASP A 93 -30.39 -23.99 -7.19
CA ASP A 93 -29.43 -23.85 -6.08
C ASP A 93 -28.10 -23.21 -6.55
N HIS A 94 -28.25 -22.00 -7.08
CA HIS A 94 -27.21 -21.33 -7.86
C HIS A 94 -26.11 -20.71 -6.99
N PHE A 95 -26.37 -20.35 -5.73
CA PHE A 95 -25.37 -19.67 -4.89
C PHE A 95 -24.04 -20.45 -4.74
N PRO A 96 -24.04 -21.77 -4.42
CA PRO A 96 -22.80 -22.54 -4.39
C PRO A 96 -22.12 -22.65 -5.76
N GLN A 97 -22.90 -22.77 -6.83
CA GLN A 97 -22.38 -22.85 -8.21
C GLN A 97 -21.74 -21.54 -8.65
N MET A 98 -22.38 -20.41 -8.33
CA MET A 98 -21.85 -19.08 -8.62
C MET A 98 -20.55 -18.83 -7.87
N THR A 99 -20.50 -19.18 -6.58
CA THR A 99 -19.28 -19.08 -5.76
C THR A 99 -18.15 -19.96 -6.31
N GLN A 100 -18.47 -21.19 -6.72
CA GLN A 100 -17.48 -22.11 -7.30
C GLN A 100 -16.98 -21.61 -8.66
N TRP A 101 -17.86 -21.05 -9.49
CA TRP A 101 -17.51 -20.48 -10.78
C TRP A 101 -16.56 -19.29 -10.61
N LEU A 102 -16.86 -18.36 -9.69
CA LEU A 102 -15.99 -17.22 -9.37
C LEU A 102 -14.61 -17.68 -8.89
N SER A 103 -14.57 -18.64 -7.95
CA SER A 103 -13.30 -19.20 -7.46
C SER A 103 -12.47 -19.86 -8.57
N ARG A 104 -13.12 -20.46 -9.58
CA ARG A 104 -12.42 -21.00 -10.76
C ARG A 104 -11.85 -19.90 -11.63
N GLN A 105 -12.61 -18.83 -11.90
CA GLN A 105 -12.12 -17.69 -12.68
C GLN A 105 -10.92 -17.03 -12.00
N GLU A 106 -10.97 -16.81 -10.69
CA GLU A 106 -9.83 -16.26 -9.92
C GLU A 106 -8.57 -17.13 -10.05
N LYS A 107 -8.71 -18.46 -10.00
CA LYS A 107 -7.60 -19.40 -10.18
C LYS A 107 -7.04 -19.37 -11.60
N ILE A 108 -7.91 -19.28 -12.62
CA ILE A 108 -7.50 -19.16 -14.02
C ILE A 108 -6.72 -17.86 -14.23
N LEU A 109 -7.26 -16.72 -13.77
CA LEU A 109 -6.59 -15.42 -13.86
C LEU A 109 -5.22 -15.42 -13.14
N SER A 110 -5.15 -16.04 -11.96
CA SER A 110 -3.90 -16.21 -11.21
C SER A 110 -2.88 -17.05 -11.99
N PHE A 111 -3.33 -18.11 -12.65
CA PHE A 111 -2.48 -18.98 -13.46
C PHE A 111 -2.02 -18.29 -14.76
N ASP A 112 -2.90 -17.52 -15.41
CA ASP A 112 -2.55 -16.73 -16.59
C ASP A 112 -1.49 -15.66 -16.25
N PHE A 113 -1.63 -15.01 -15.08
CA PHE A 113 -0.61 -14.11 -14.55
C PHE A 113 0.74 -14.83 -14.37
N TYR A 114 0.73 -16.01 -13.75
CA TYR A 114 1.93 -16.84 -13.58
C TYR A 114 2.58 -17.21 -14.92
N ARG A 115 1.78 -17.59 -15.91
CA ARG A 115 2.28 -17.92 -17.26
C ARG A 115 2.93 -16.73 -17.94
N ASN A 116 2.29 -15.56 -17.86
CA ASN A 116 2.84 -14.32 -18.42
C ASN A 116 4.17 -13.93 -17.75
N TRP A 117 4.28 -14.14 -16.44
CA TRP A 117 5.53 -13.93 -15.70
C TRP A 117 6.65 -14.88 -16.16
N ILE A 118 6.38 -16.19 -16.29
CA ILE A 118 7.37 -17.16 -16.83
C ILE A 118 7.84 -16.75 -18.22
N ASN A 119 6.92 -16.37 -19.10
CA ASN A 119 7.27 -15.98 -20.45
C ASN A 119 8.16 -14.72 -20.46
N SER A 120 7.82 -13.73 -19.62
CA SER A 120 8.60 -12.49 -19.47
C SER A 120 10.01 -12.74 -18.92
N THR A 121 10.17 -13.69 -17.99
CA THR A 121 11.49 -14.07 -17.48
C THR A 121 12.30 -14.87 -18.50
N SER A 122 11.65 -15.72 -19.30
CA SER A 122 12.31 -16.53 -20.33
C SER A 122 12.85 -15.68 -21.49
N THR A 123 12.15 -14.62 -21.89
CA THR A 123 12.63 -13.67 -22.92
C THR A 123 13.87 -12.87 -22.47
N ASN A 124 14.06 -12.69 -21.15
CA ASN A 124 15.23 -11.99 -20.59
C ASN A 124 16.45 -12.90 -20.36
N GLN A 125 16.33 -14.22 -20.51
CA GLN A 125 17.43 -15.19 -20.30
C GLN A 125 18.38 -15.36 -21.50
N GLY A 126 18.30 -14.48 -22.51
CA GLY A 126 19.34 -14.34 -23.55
C GLY A 126 20.55 -13.50 -23.09
N ALA A 127 20.47 -12.83 -21.93
CA ALA A 127 21.60 -12.15 -21.30
C ALA A 127 22.26 -13.08 -20.27
N GLN A 128 23.58 -13.18 -20.34
CA GLN A 128 24.43 -14.21 -19.75
C GLN A 128 24.14 -14.59 -18.28
N LYS A 129 24.11 -15.90 -18.04
CA LYS A 129 24.18 -16.54 -16.72
C LYS A 129 25.52 -16.24 -16.05
N ASN A 130 25.51 -15.35 -15.07
CA ASN A 130 26.52 -15.31 -14.00
C ASN A 130 25.84 -15.73 -12.71
N ASP A 131 26.45 -16.66 -11.97
CA ASP A 131 25.96 -17.29 -10.74
C ASP A 131 25.14 -16.34 -9.84
N ILE A 132 23.82 -16.53 -9.87
CA ILE A 132 22.88 -15.76 -9.06
C ILE A 132 22.65 -16.56 -7.77
N THR A 133 23.43 -16.24 -6.74
CA THR A 133 22.91 -16.27 -5.37
C THR A 133 21.55 -15.60 -5.44
N LEU A 134 20.45 -16.32 -5.13
CA LEU A 134 19.05 -15.88 -5.23
C LEU A 134 18.87 -14.49 -4.60
N LYS A 135 19.22 -13.44 -5.35
CA LYS A 135 18.69 -12.11 -5.18
C LYS A 135 17.27 -12.27 -5.67
N LEU A 136 16.38 -12.45 -4.70
CA LEU A 136 15.01 -12.00 -4.85
C LEU A 136 15.13 -10.52 -5.23
N ASP A 137 15.22 -10.21 -6.52
CA ASP A 137 15.00 -8.87 -7.06
C ASP A 137 13.52 -8.59 -6.82
N THR A 138 13.18 -8.33 -5.56
CA THR A 138 11.91 -7.74 -5.19
C THR A 138 11.94 -6.36 -5.84
N ASN A 139 11.17 -6.21 -6.91
CA ASN A 139 11.04 -4.95 -7.64
C ASN A 139 10.23 -3.95 -6.78
N ILE A 140 10.77 -3.62 -5.60
CA ILE A 140 10.21 -2.66 -4.66
C ILE A 140 10.65 -1.29 -5.14
N ARG A 141 9.69 -0.51 -5.63
CA ARG A 141 9.91 0.88 -6.03
C ARG A 141 9.46 1.79 -4.89
N ILE A 142 10.37 2.63 -4.43
CA ILE A 142 10.10 3.64 -3.41
C ILE A 142 10.21 5.02 -4.07
N ALA A 143 9.46 5.99 -3.55
CA ALA A 143 9.53 7.37 -4.04
C ALA A 143 10.97 7.91 -4.01
N LYS A 144 11.36 8.66 -5.05
CA LYS A 144 12.70 9.26 -5.17
C LYS A 144 13.07 10.12 -3.97
N HIS A 145 12.08 10.78 -3.37
CA HIS A 145 12.23 11.64 -2.20
C HIS A 145 11.50 11.05 -0.99
N PRO A 146 12.09 11.14 0.22
CA PRO A 146 11.41 10.77 1.45
C PRO A 146 10.21 11.69 1.71
N HIS A 147 9.17 11.14 2.33
CA HIS A 147 8.00 11.91 2.71
C HIS A 147 8.29 12.74 3.96
N GLU A 148 9.09 12.17 4.87
CA GLU A 148 9.52 12.82 6.09
C GLU A 148 11.04 12.73 6.19
N THR A 149 11.70 13.88 6.12
CA THR A 149 13.16 13.98 6.27
C THR A 149 13.54 14.20 7.72
N LYS A 150 14.69 13.68 8.13
CA LYS A 150 15.33 13.97 9.43
C LYS A 150 14.40 13.76 10.64
N LYS A 151 13.62 12.70 10.64
CA LYS A 151 12.72 12.39 11.75
C LYS A 151 13.48 11.74 12.91
N SER A 152 13.16 12.14 14.13
CA SER A 152 13.82 11.58 15.32
C SER A 152 13.44 10.11 15.55
N LEU A 153 14.38 9.31 16.05
CA LEU A 153 14.14 7.87 16.30
C LEU A 153 12.95 7.60 17.22
N ASN A 154 12.75 8.43 18.25
CA ASN A 154 11.61 8.32 19.16
C ASN A 154 10.29 8.68 18.47
N ALA A 155 10.29 9.70 17.59
CA ALA A 155 9.11 10.05 16.83
C ALA A 155 8.73 8.94 15.84
N ILE A 156 9.72 8.27 15.22
CA ILE A 156 9.50 7.11 14.34
C ILE A 156 8.86 5.96 15.12
N ALA A 157 9.42 5.61 16.28
CA ALA A 157 8.90 4.53 17.12
C ALA A 157 7.43 4.77 17.53
N ASN A 158 7.08 6.02 17.87
CA ASN A 158 5.73 6.38 18.29
C ASN A 158 4.75 6.47 17.11
N SER A 159 5.09 7.20 16.04
CA SER A 159 4.15 7.43 14.94
C SER A 159 3.88 6.18 14.11
N HIS A 160 4.87 5.28 13.97
CA HIS A 160 4.73 4.04 13.22
C HIS A 160 4.35 2.83 14.10
N ASN A 161 4.06 3.07 15.39
CA ASN A 161 3.73 2.04 16.38
C ASN A 161 4.76 0.90 16.35
N ALA A 162 6.03 1.27 16.48
CA ALA A 162 7.21 0.43 16.30
C ALA A 162 8.10 0.44 17.57
N PRO A 163 7.62 -0.14 18.70
CA PRO A 163 8.31 -0.07 19.99
C PRO A 163 9.67 -0.79 20.01
N GLY A 164 9.86 -1.81 19.16
CA GLY A 164 11.11 -2.56 19.03
C GLY A 164 12.11 -1.98 18.02
N PHE A 165 11.81 -0.83 17.40
CA PHE A 165 12.62 -0.27 16.32
C PHE A 165 14.05 0.08 16.76
N ILE A 166 14.19 0.82 17.87
CA ILE A 166 15.51 1.26 18.37
C ILE A 166 16.40 0.07 18.77
N PRO A 167 15.91 -0.92 19.56
CA PRO A 167 16.66 -2.14 19.84
C PRO A 167 17.07 -2.91 18.58
N ALA A 168 16.16 -3.07 17.62
CA ALA A 168 16.45 -3.77 16.37
C ALA A 168 17.52 -3.03 15.54
N LEU A 169 17.48 -1.70 15.52
CA LEU A 169 18.47 -0.85 14.85
C LEU A 169 19.86 -0.99 15.45
N LYS A 170 19.98 -1.05 16.78
CA LYS A 170 21.26 -1.32 17.46
C LYS A 170 21.83 -2.68 17.09
N LEU A 171 20.99 -3.73 17.10
CA LEU A 171 21.41 -5.07 16.73
C LEU A 171 21.80 -5.17 15.25
N TYR A 172 21.07 -4.50 14.37
CA TYR A 172 21.37 -4.45 12.94
C TYR A 172 22.72 -3.75 12.69
N ILE A 173 22.95 -2.58 13.29
CA ILE A 173 24.23 -1.87 13.16
C ILE A 173 25.39 -2.70 13.71
N ASN A 174 25.19 -3.40 14.83
CA ASN A 174 26.19 -4.32 15.37
C ASN A 174 26.50 -5.48 14.39
N SER A 175 25.50 -5.98 13.66
CA SER A 175 25.70 -7.03 12.64
C SER A 175 26.49 -6.56 11.42
N LEU A 176 26.48 -5.25 11.13
CA LEU A 176 27.26 -4.64 10.04
C LEU A 176 28.75 -4.46 10.41
N LEU A 177 29.11 -4.55 11.69
CA LEU A 177 30.52 -4.45 12.10
C LEU A 177 31.29 -5.73 11.75
N PRO A 178 32.60 -5.64 11.40
CA PRO A 178 33.46 -6.81 11.23
C PRO A 178 33.44 -7.69 12.49
N LYS A 179 33.62 -9.01 12.34
CA LYS A 179 33.54 -9.98 13.45
C LYS A 179 34.40 -9.62 14.68
N GLU A 180 35.51 -8.91 14.47
CA GLU A 180 36.42 -8.43 15.52
C GLU A 180 35.87 -7.25 16.35
N GLY A 181 34.94 -6.48 15.78
CA GLY A 181 34.28 -5.35 16.43
C GLY A 181 32.83 -5.63 16.85
N GLN A 182 32.35 -6.86 16.69
CA GLN A 182 31.00 -7.25 17.11
C GLN A 182 30.94 -7.42 18.62
N VAL A 183 30.01 -6.70 19.23
CA VAL A 183 29.80 -6.68 20.67
C VAL A 183 28.69 -7.68 21.02
N MET A 184 28.68 -8.24 22.24
CA MET A 184 27.63 -9.17 22.65
C MET A 184 26.25 -8.50 22.59
N LYS A 185 25.18 -9.27 22.30
CA LYS A 185 23.81 -8.70 22.16
C LYS A 185 23.38 -7.86 23.36
N ALA A 186 23.73 -8.29 24.58
CA ALA A 186 23.39 -7.56 25.80
C ALA A 186 24.11 -6.20 25.90
N GLU A 187 25.38 -6.17 25.50
CA GLU A 187 26.21 -4.96 25.47
C GLU A 187 25.80 -4.03 24.32
N ALA A 188 25.45 -4.56 23.14
CA ALA A 188 24.94 -3.77 22.03
C ALA A 188 23.62 -3.05 22.37
N LEU A 189 22.76 -3.69 23.19
CA LEU A 189 21.53 -3.08 23.67
C LEU A 189 21.77 -2.01 24.74
N SER A 190 22.79 -2.18 25.58
CA SER A 190 23.16 -1.25 26.66
C SER A 190 23.92 -0.01 26.19
N ILE A 191 24.49 -0.01 24.98
CA ILE A 191 25.08 1.20 24.37
C ILE A 191 24.01 2.28 24.28
N GLY A 192 24.18 3.36 25.06
CA GLY A 192 23.14 4.35 25.34
C GLY A 192 22.73 5.21 24.14
N CYS A 193 23.59 5.37 23.13
CA CYS A 193 23.28 6.24 21.98
C CYS A 193 23.79 5.65 20.67
N LEU A 194 22.91 5.72 19.66
CA LEU A 194 23.30 5.52 18.27
C LEU A 194 24.06 6.75 17.77
N PRO A 195 24.98 6.59 16.81
CA PRO A 195 25.80 7.69 16.30
C PRO A 195 25.03 8.70 15.43
N PHE A 196 23.73 8.47 15.22
CA PHE A 196 22.79 9.39 14.59
C PHE A 196 21.44 9.31 15.31
N THR A 197 20.69 10.40 15.26
CA THR A 197 19.38 10.55 15.93
C THR A 197 18.24 10.82 14.95
N LEU A 198 18.55 11.05 13.67
CA LEU A 198 17.63 11.48 12.63
C LEU A 198 17.70 10.51 11.45
N LEU A 199 16.54 10.12 10.91
CA LEU A 199 16.41 9.24 9.75
C LEU A 199 15.36 9.77 8.78
N ASP A 200 15.57 9.49 7.50
CA ASP A 200 14.58 9.74 6.46
C ASP A 200 13.62 8.56 6.34
N VAL A 201 12.33 8.84 6.18
CA VAL A 201 11.23 7.85 6.22
C VAL A 201 10.34 7.95 4.98
N TRP A 202 9.91 6.79 4.49
CA TRP A 202 8.98 6.64 3.38
C TRP A 202 7.68 5.96 3.82
N HIS A 203 6.56 6.49 3.34
CA HIS A 203 5.22 5.95 3.62
C HIS A 203 4.62 5.17 2.43
N HIS A 204 5.13 5.44 1.22
CA HIS A 204 4.65 4.82 0.00
C HIS A 204 5.74 3.97 -0.64
N PHE A 205 5.36 2.76 -1.02
CA PHE A 205 6.15 1.84 -1.81
C PHE A 205 5.22 1.10 -2.76
N GLU A 206 5.74 0.78 -3.92
CA GLU A 206 5.09 -0.07 -4.92
C GLU A 206 5.82 -1.42 -4.89
N PHE A 207 5.07 -2.50 -4.76
CA PHE A 207 5.61 -3.85 -4.86
C PHE A 207 4.97 -4.53 -6.07
N THR A 208 5.79 -5.14 -6.92
CA THR A 208 5.28 -6.10 -7.90
C THR A 208 5.11 -7.45 -7.20
N PRO A 209 3.91 -8.06 -7.21
CA PRO A 209 3.70 -9.34 -6.55
C PRO A 209 4.62 -10.40 -7.18
N VAL A 210 5.53 -10.93 -6.38
CA VAL A 210 6.26 -12.16 -6.72
C VAL A 210 5.38 -13.32 -6.32
N ASN A 211 5.39 -14.39 -7.12
CA ASN A 211 4.56 -15.55 -6.88
C ASN A 211 4.83 -16.14 -5.47
N LEU A 212 3.81 -16.18 -4.62
CA LEU A 212 3.90 -16.64 -3.23
C LEU A 212 3.81 -18.18 -3.11
N PHE A 213 3.70 -18.90 -4.23
CA PHE A 213 3.45 -20.34 -4.26
C PHE A 213 4.71 -21.22 -4.32
N ASP A 214 5.91 -20.67 -4.17
CA ASP A 214 7.10 -21.52 -3.93
C ASP A 214 7.17 -21.93 -2.45
N ASP A 215 6.60 -23.11 -2.19
CA ASP A 215 6.56 -23.80 -0.90
C ASP A 215 7.97 -24.25 -0.45
N ALA A 216 8.60 -23.46 0.42
CA ALA A 216 9.29 -23.93 1.63
C ALA A 216 9.86 -22.74 2.43
N GLY A 217 9.23 -22.38 3.56
CA GLY A 217 9.82 -21.47 4.55
C GLY A 217 9.27 -20.03 4.60
N CYS A 218 8.18 -19.72 3.91
CA CYS A 218 7.57 -18.38 3.97
C CYS A 218 7.10 -18.03 5.39
N ARG A 219 7.50 -16.85 5.88
CA ARG A 219 7.04 -16.28 7.16
C ARG A 219 6.36 -14.94 6.91
N VAL A 220 5.23 -14.70 7.58
CA VAL A 220 4.49 -13.44 7.45
C VAL A 220 5.11 -12.38 8.34
N ALA A 221 5.28 -11.18 7.79
CA ALA A 221 5.71 -10.00 8.52
C ALA A 221 4.79 -8.81 8.22
N ARG A 222 4.65 -7.91 9.19
CA ARG A 222 4.05 -6.59 9.00
C ARG A 222 5.15 -5.56 8.87
N LEU A 223 5.20 -4.89 7.72
CA LEU A 223 6.03 -3.71 7.52
C LEU A 223 5.57 -2.57 8.44
N ARG A 224 6.54 -1.92 9.10
CA ARG A 224 6.27 -0.80 10.02
C ARG A 224 6.88 0.51 9.53
N VAL A 225 8.13 0.46 9.09
CA VAL A 225 8.90 1.65 8.69
C VAL A 225 9.81 1.28 7.53
N ILE A 226 9.84 2.12 6.48
CA ILE A 226 10.90 2.12 5.47
C ILE A 226 11.78 3.34 5.72
N PHE A 227 13.08 3.14 5.82
CA PHE A 227 14.04 4.20 6.12
C PHE A 227 15.36 3.98 5.38
N ARG A 228 16.22 4.99 5.38
CA ARG A 228 17.60 4.89 4.90
C ARG A 228 18.58 5.33 5.97
N LEU A 229 19.72 4.64 6.05
CA LEU A 229 20.78 5.04 6.96
C LEU A 229 21.51 6.29 6.43
N PRO A 230 22.04 7.14 7.33
CA PRO A 230 22.83 8.29 6.92
C PRO A 230 24.12 7.87 6.21
N ASN A 231 24.55 8.68 5.24
CA ASN A 231 25.81 8.47 4.50
C ASN A 231 27.04 8.86 5.32
N VAL A 232 26.87 9.63 6.40
CA VAL A 232 27.95 10.09 7.27
C VAL A 232 27.53 9.82 8.70
N VAL A 233 28.39 9.11 9.44
CA VAL A 233 28.13 8.71 10.81
C VAL A 233 29.27 9.20 11.70
N LYS A 234 28.96 10.00 12.72
CA LYS A 234 29.97 10.47 13.68
C LYS A 234 30.23 9.38 14.71
N ARG A 235 31.41 8.74 14.68
CA ARG A 235 31.83 7.85 15.78
C ARG A 235 31.95 8.66 17.07
N LEU A 236 31.39 8.14 18.15
CA LEU A 236 31.47 8.75 19.47
C LEU A 236 32.95 8.81 19.90
N GLY A 237 33.57 10.00 19.84
CA GLY A 237 34.94 10.24 20.32
C GLY A 237 36.00 10.65 19.28
N GLN A 238 35.71 10.68 17.97
CA GLN A 238 36.64 11.21 16.96
C GLN A 238 36.20 12.58 16.42
N ARG A 239 37.17 13.48 16.17
CA ARG A 239 36.95 14.83 15.61
C ARG A 239 36.86 14.87 14.08
N SER A 240 37.14 13.77 13.39
CA SER A 240 37.07 13.65 11.93
C SER A 240 35.81 12.90 11.48
N GLU A 241 35.13 13.46 10.48
CA GLU A 241 34.08 12.80 9.69
C GLU A 241 34.75 11.78 8.77
N GLU A 242 35.08 10.59 9.28
CA GLU A 242 35.57 9.47 8.47
C GLU A 242 34.44 8.56 7.99
N ASP A 243 34.65 8.00 6.79
CA ASP A 243 33.70 7.23 5.98
C ASP A 243 33.05 6.06 6.74
N THR A 244 31.80 5.77 6.36
CA THR A 244 30.97 4.68 6.89
C THR A 244 31.72 3.34 6.93
N PRO A 245 31.40 2.42 7.88
CA PRO A 245 32.00 1.08 7.91
C PRO A 245 31.96 0.38 6.55
N PRO A 246 32.94 -0.49 6.23
CA PRO A 246 33.05 -1.10 4.91
C PRO A 246 31.83 -1.92 4.47
N ASN A 247 31.02 -2.40 5.43
CA ASN A 247 29.78 -3.14 5.18
C ASN A 247 28.51 -2.27 5.36
N TRP A 248 28.65 -0.94 5.40
CA TRP A 248 27.50 -0.04 5.54
C TRP A 248 26.63 -0.11 4.27
N PRO A 249 25.30 -0.22 4.40
CA PRO A 249 24.41 -0.21 3.25
C PRO A 249 24.57 1.11 2.49
N LYS A 250 24.61 1.02 1.16
CA LYS A 250 24.76 2.20 0.29
C LYS A 250 23.60 3.16 0.51
N ALA A 251 23.83 4.45 0.27
CA ALA A 251 22.82 5.51 0.36
C ALA A 251 21.49 5.18 -0.35
N GLU A 252 21.54 4.34 -1.39
CA GLU A 252 20.40 4.03 -2.24
C GLU A 252 19.58 2.84 -1.74
N THR A 253 20.14 1.97 -0.88
CA THR A 253 19.44 0.76 -0.42
C THR A 253 18.44 1.11 0.69
N PRO A 254 17.13 1.00 0.45
CA PRO A 254 16.12 1.18 1.48
C PRO A 254 16.22 0.05 2.50
N LEU A 255 15.93 0.34 3.77
CA LEU A 255 15.80 -0.67 4.82
C LEU A 255 14.37 -0.65 5.34
N ALA A 256 13.87 -1.83 5.69
CA ALA A 256 12.54 -2.01 6.25
C ALA A 256 12.61 -2.57 7.67
N TYR A 257 11.98 -1.89 8.62
CA TYR A 257 11.66 -2.49 9.92
C TYR A 257 10.34 -3.25 9.82
N VAL A 258 10.38 -4.54 10.11
CA VAL A 258 9.22 -5.42 10.08
C VAL A 258 8.97 -6.05 11.45
N THR A 259 7.72 -6.35 11.75
CA THR A 259 7.34 -7.16 12.92
C THR A 259 6.79 -8.49 12.46
N TRP A 260 7.34 -9.58 12.99
CA TRP A 260 7.05 -10.93 12.55
C TRP A 260 5.79 -11.53 13.15
N PHE A 261 5.15 -12.42 12.40
CA PHE A 261 4.12 -13.33 12.90
C PHE A 261 4.70 -14.73 13.18
N SER A 262 3.88 -15.59 13.78
CA SER A 262 4.14 -17.01 13.94
C SER A 262 4.38 -17.65 12.58
N GLN A 263 5.28 -18.64 12.54
CA GLN A 263 5.46 -19.47 11.36
C GLN A 263 4.16 -20.23 11.05
N PHE A 264 3.95 -20.54 9.77
CA PHE A 264 2.83 -21.38 9.37
C PHE A 264 2.99 -22.77 9.99
N LYS A 265 1.88 -23.30 10.52
CA LYS A 265 1.82 -24.71 10.95
C LYS A 265 1.89 -25.60 9.71
N SER A 266 2.36 -26.83 9.89
CA SER A 266 2.39 -27.83 8.82
C SER A 266 1.01 -28.21 8.27
N VAL A 267 -0.06 -27.94 9.04
CA VAL A 267 -1.44 -28.28 8.67
C VAL A 267 -2.34 -27.06 8.89
N PRO A 268 -3.18 -26.68 7.90
CA PRO A 268 -4.18 -25.62 8.05
C PRO A 268 -5.31 -26.04 9.01
N ASP A 269 -6.09 -25.07 9.49
CA ASP A 269 -7.22 -25.33 10.37
C ASP A 269 -8.31 -26.14 9.62
N SER A 270 -8.78 -27.22 10.24
CA SER A 270 -9.67 -28.21 9.64
C SER A 270 -11.07 -27.69 9.33
N LYS A 271 -11.50 -26.58 9.96
CA LYS A 271 -12.85 -26.02 9.75
C LYS A 271 -12.92 -25.01 8.62
N ASN A 272 -11.87 -24.19 8.45
CA ASN A 272 -11.87 -23.08 7.49
C ASN A 272 -10.81 -23.26 6.39
N GLY A 273 -9.91 -24.25 6.48
CA GLY A 273 -8.84 -24.48 5.51
C GLY A 273 -7.75 -23.41 5.51
N MET A 274 -7.71 -22.52 6.50
CA MET A 274 -6.81 -21.38 6.55
C MET A 274 -5.70 -21.59 7.60
N TYR A 275 -4.54 -20.96 7.38
CA TYR A 275 -3.48 -20.94 8.38
C TYR A 275 -3.69 -19.83 9.41
N ARG A 276 -3.69 -20.21 10.69
CA ARG A 276 -3.76 -19.25 11.79
C ARG A 276 -2.38 -18.65 12.05
N ILE A 277 -2.26 -17.34 11.92
CA ILE A 277 -1.06 -16.58 12.30
C ILE A 277 -1.33 -15.72 13.54
N GLN A 278 -0.33 -15.58 14.40
CA GLN A 278 -0.37 -14.70 15.57
C GLN A 278 0.89 -13.82 15.61
N PRO A 279 0.83 -12.58 16.14
CA PRO A 279 2.03 -11.78 16.31
C PRO A 279 3.08 -12.55 17.11
N SER A 280 4.32 -12.60 16.61
CA SER A 280 5.43 -13.18 17.37
C SER A 280 5.87 -12.16 18.41
N VAL A 281 5.99 -12.57 19.67
CA VAL A 281 6.25 -11.67 20.80
C VAL A 281 7.53 -12.09 21.50
N SER A 282 8.39 -11.14 21.87
CA SER A 282 9.58 -11.41 22.66
C SER A 282 9.21 -11.82 24.08
N ALA A 283 9.79 -12.92 24.57
CA ALA A 283 9.54 -13.47 25.90
C ALA A 283 9.95 -12.53 27.04
N SER A 284 10.84 -11.55 26.78
CA SER A 284 11.34 -10.62 27.80
C SER A 284 10.39 -9.46 28.10
N ASN A 285 9.77 -8.86 27.08
CA ASN A 285 9.12 -7.54 27.21
C ASN A 285 7.69 -7.49 26.64
N GLY A 286 7.15 -8.59 26.12
CA GLY A 286 5.80 -8.59 25.52
C GLY A 286 5.68 -7.77 24.22
N THR A 287 6.80 -7.27 23.69
CA THR A 287 6.84 -6.49 22.45
C THR A 287 6.91 -7.39 21.23
N PRO A 288 6.32 -7.00 20.09
CA PRO A 288 6.43 -7.77 18.84
C PRO A 288 7.90 -8.02 18.47
N GLN A 289 8.22 -9.23 18.04
CA GLN A 289 9.54 -9.58 17.52
C GLN A 289 9.76 -8.83 16.21
N GLY A 290 10.65 -7.84 16.24
CA GLY A 290 10.97 -7.01 15.10
C GLY A 290 12.39 -7.22 14.58
N GLU A 291 12.57 -7.03 13.28
CA GLU A 291 13.85 -7.16 12.59
C GLU A 291 13.95 -6.11 11.48
N ILE A 292 15.19 -5.74 11.13
CA ILE A 292 15.47 -4.84 10.01
C ILE A 292 15.98 -5.68 8.85
N ILE A 293 15.35 -5.51 7.69
CA ILE A 293 15.61 -6.25 6.47
C ILE A 293 16.02 -5.26 5.37
N PRO A 294 17.04 -5.58 4.55
CA PRO A 294 17.40 -4.80 3.37
C PRO A 294 16.42 -4.94 2.20
#